data_AF-A0A091DI54-F1
#
_entry.id   AF-A0A091DI54-F1
#
_cell.length_a   1.000
_cell.length_b   1.000
_cell.length_c   1.000
_cell.angle_alpha   90.00
_cell.angle_beta   90.00
_cell.angle_gamma   90.00
#
_symmetry.space_group_name_H-M   'P 1'
#
loop_
_entity.id
_entity.type
_entity.pdbx_description
1 polymer ?
#
loop_
_entity_poly.entity_id
_entity_poly.type
_entity_poly.pdbx_seq_one_letter_code
_entity_poly.pdbx_strand_id
1 'polypeptide(L)'
;MCTLGPPGSEQHKPWLPPACGTYHSCHSDSSLGAFFSWLRCFPLPPKPDDVSDIGRFLSVFQEPHAGVLQAARQLLEDEQAPLRQKLLADLLQSASQNIAAETRAQDPPWFDGLESRFRNKSGYLRYSCESRIRGYLREVSSYASEVAVGAREEYLRVLGSMCQKLKAVQYHGSYFDRGAEAGGRLCTLEGWFSCQGPFDLEDCASKHSINPYSNRESRILFSTWNLDHIIEKKRTVVPTLADAIQQQGGREVDWEYFYSLLFTPENLKLVHIACHKKTTHKLECDPRRIYRSRLGPKRRRPARKCQ
;
A
#
# COMPACT_ATOMS: atom_id res chain seq x y z
N MET A 1 -21.80 49.59 -18.16
CA MET A 1 -20.53 50.28 -18.48
C MET A 1 -19.55 49.87 -17.38
N CYS A 2 -18.47 49.11 -17.56
CA CYS A 2 -17.64 48.71 -18.70
C CYS A 2 -17.10 47.29 -18.38
N THR A 3 -17.39 46.28 -19.22
CA THR A 3 -16.48 45.58 -20.17
C THR A 3 -15.35 44.73 -19.56
N LEU A 4 -15.46 43.41 -19.79
CA LEU A 4 -14.42 42.38 -19.72
C LEU A 4 -13.44 42.51 -20.91
N GLY A 5 -12.17 42.13 -20.68
CA GLY A 5 -11.09 41.98 -21.68
C GLY A 5 -9.90 41.19 -21.08
N PRO A 6 -9.03 40.57 -21.90
CA PRO A 6 -8.81 39.10 -21.93
C PRO A 6 -7.53 38.59 -21.23
N PRO A 7 -7.34 37.25 -21.09
CA PRO A 7 -6.18 36.66 -20.42
C PRO A 7 -4.93 36.69 -21.33
N GLY A 8 -3.83 37.20 -20.77
CA GLY A 8 -2.51 37.22 -21.40
C GLY A 8 -1.79 35.88 -21.27
N SER A 9 -1.25 35.43 -22.39
CA SER A 9 -0.44 34.23 -22.60
C SER A 9 0.92 34.28 -21.90
N GLU A 10 1.20 33.35 -20.98
CA GLU A 10 2.57 33.05 -20.56
C GLU A 10 3.11 31.86 -21.36
N GLN A 11 4.06 32.17 -22.24
CA GLN A 11 4.82 31.19 -23.01
C GLN A 11 5.93 30.60 -22.14
N HIS A 12 5.99 29.27 -22.13
CA HIS A 12 7.08 28.44 -21.63
C HIS A 12 8.46 28.91 -22.16
N LYS A 13 9.39 29.21 -21.24
CA LYS A 13 10.83 29.18 -21.53
C LYS A 13 11.46 27.93 -20.88
N PRO A 14 12.25 27.13 -21.61
CA PRO A 14 12.92 25.95 -21.05
C PRO A 14 14.15 26.35 -20.24
N TRP A 15 14.29 25.73 -19.06
CA TRP A 15 15.48 25.78 -18.24
C TRP A 15 16.62 24.95 -18.88
N LEU A 16 17.71 25.62 -19.25
CA LEU A 16 18.99 25.00 -19.60
C LEU A 16 19.87 24.90 -18.34
N PRO A 17 20.58 23.78 -18.12
CA PRO A 17 21.52 23.66 -17.00
C PRO A 17 22.83 24.42 -17.29
N PRO A 18 23.51 24.97 -16.27
CA PRO A 18 24.76 25.68 -16.46
C PRO A 18 25.92 24.75 -16.86
N ALA A 19 26.72 25.25 -17.79
CA ALA A 19 27.88 24.59 -18.38
C ALA A 19 29.02 24.37 -17.38
N CYS A 20 29.71 23.25 -17.58
CA CYS A 20 30.88 22.80 -16.85
C CYS A 20 32.05 23.78 -17.03
N GLY A 21 32.63 24.24 -15.92
CA GLY A 21 33.83 25.08 -15.89
C GLY A 21 35.06 24.31 -16.35
N THR A 22 35.76 24.91 -17.31
CA THR A 22 37.02 24.52 -17.92
C THR A 22 38.16 24.33 -16.89
N TYR A 23 38.80 23.15 -16.89
CA TYR A 23 40.11 22.94 -16.28
C TYR A 23 41.19 22.83 -17.36
N HIS A 24 42.35 23.39 -17.02
CA HIS A 24 43.47 23.71 -17.88
C HIS A 24 44.13 22.51 -18.59
N SER A 25 44.75 22.88 -19.72
CA SER A 25 45.53 22.13 -20.69
C SER A 25 46.45 21.02 -20.17
N CYS A 26 46.49 19.95 -20.96
CA CYS A 26 47.50 18.90 -20.95
C CYS A 26 48.90 19.47 -21.31
N HIS A 27 49.92 19.01 -20.59
CA HIS A 27 51.25 18.80 -21.13
C HIS A 27 51.63 17.33 -20.91
N SER A 28 52.03 16.71 -22.00
CA SER A 28 52.48 15.33 -22.15
C SER A 28 53.88 15.14 -21.61
N ASP A 29 54.09 14.13 -20.75
CA ASP A 29 55.33 13.37 -20.77
C ASP A 29 55.17 11.95 -20.17
N SER A 30 55.26 10.97 -21.07
CA SER A 30 56.15 9.81 -20.99
C SER A 30 56.42 9.16 -19.62
N SER A 31 55.71 8.07 -19.28
CA SER A 31 56.32 6.77 -18.94
C SER A 31 55.30 5.75 -18.41
N LEU A 32 55.57 4.50 -18.75
CA LEU A 32 54.81 3.29 -18.44
C LEU A 32 54.47 3.14 -16.95
N GLY A 33 53.17 3.01 -16.63
CA GLY A 33 52.75 2.47 -15.33
C GLY A 33 51.45 3.02 -14.77
N ALA A 34 50.30 2.65 -15.32
CA ALA A 34 49.00 2.83 -14.63
C ALA A 34 47.88 1.96 -15.26
N PHE A 35 48.10 0.65 -15.35
CA PHE A 35 46.98 -0.29 -15.39
C PHE A 35 46.74 -0.76 -13.95
N PHE A 36 45.49 -0.67 -13.49
CA PHE A 36 44.98 -0.91 -12.11
C PHE A 36 44.92 0.30 -11.16
N SER A 37 43.92 1.16 -11.35
CA SER A 37 43.39 2.01 -10.26
C SER A 37 41.87 2.21 -10.38
N TRP A 38 41.12 1.13 -10.64
CA TRP A 38 39.65 1.14 -10.66
C TRP A 38 39.03 -0.03 -9.85
N LEU A 39 39.75 -0.51 -8.85
CA LEU A 39 39.20 -1.43 -7.85
C LEU A 39 39.50 -0.88 -6.45
N ARG A 40 38.44 -0.83 -5.64
CA ARG A 40 38.39 -0.56 -4.18
C ARG A 40 37.96 0.83 -3.74
N CYS A 41 36.74 1.18 -4.09
CA CYS A 41 35.82 1.81 -3.12
C CYS A 41 34.65 0.86 -2.86
N PHE A 42 34.95 -0.37 -2.41
CA PHE A 42 33.93 -1.16 -1.73
C PHE A 42 33.92 -0.69 -0.27
N PRO A 43 32.77 -0.29 0.30
CA PRO A 43 32.70 0.01 1.72
C PRO A 43 33.21 -1.20 2.50
N LEU A 44 34.16 -0.95 3.42
CA LEU A 44 34.65 -1.99 4.32
C LEU A 44 33.45 -2.57 5.07
N PRO A 45 33.37 -3.90 5.25
CA PRO A 45 32.34 -4.49 6.09
C PRO A 45 32.43 -3.88 7.50
N PRO A 46 31.28 -3.68 8.19
CA PRO A 46 31.27 -3.14 9.54
C PRO A 46 32.16 -3.99 10.47
N LYS A 47 32.87 -3.36 11.39
CA LYS A 47 33.71 -4.09 12.33
C LYS A 47 32.80 -4.90 13.27
N PRO A 48 33.25 -6.06 13.78
CA PRO A 48 32.47 -6.86 14.73
C PRO A 48 31.97 -6.05 15.94
N ASP A 49 32.77 -5.10 16.42
CA ASP A 49 32.42 -4.21 17.53
C ASP A 49 31.22 -3.30 17.18
N ASP A 50 31.18 -2.74 15.98
CA ASP A 50 30.10 -1.86 15.50
C ASP A 50 28.74 -2.61 15.48
N VAL A 51 28.75 -3.87 15.08
CA VAL A 51 27.54 -4.73 15.06
C VAL A 51 27.06 -5.01 16.48
N SER A 52 27.99 -5.23 17.41
CA SER A 52 27.68 -5.48 18.82
C SER A 52 27.08 -4.25 19.50
N ASP A 53 27.57 -3.05 19.18
CA ASP A 53 27.06 -1.78 19.70
C ASP A 53 25.63 -1.50 19.22
N ILE A 54 25.32 -1.78 17.95
CA ILE A 54 23.96 -1.66 17.42
C ILE A 54 23.03 -2.66 18.11
N GLY A 55 23.48 -3.90 18.33
CA GLY A 55 22.70 -4.90 19.07
C GLY A 55 22.35 -4.42 20.48
N ARG A 56 23.34 -3.87 21.20
CA ARG A 56 23.14 -3.28 22.52
C ARG A 56 22.16 -2.10 22.47
N PHE A 57 22.32 -1.20 21.50
CA PHE A 57 21.43 -0.06 21.31
C PHE A 57 19.98 -0.50 21.10
N LEU A 58 19.74 -1.46 20.20
CA LEU A 58 18.39 -1.95 19.91
C LEU A 58 17.74 -2.62 21.14
N SER A 59 18.51 -3.35 21.95
CA SER A 59 17.99 -4.01 23.16
C SER A 59 17.41 -3.03 24.18
N VAL A 60 17.98 -1.82 24.28
CA VAL A 60 17.53 -0.78 25.21
C VAL A 60 16.14 -0.23 24.83
N PHE A 61 15.77 -0.31 23.56
CA PHE A 61 14.51 0.26 23.03
C PHE A 61 13.43 -0.77 22.72
N GLN A 62 13.75 -2.07 22.76
CA GLN A 62 12.73 -3.13 22.69
C GLN A 62 11.82 -3.13 23.92
N GLU A 63 12.40 -2.87 25.10
CA GLU A 63 11.68 -2.71 26.37
C GLU A 63 12.08 -1.35 26.97
N PRO A 64 11.46 -0.24 26.52
CA PRO A 64 11.91 1.09 26.87
C PRO A 64 11.91 1.30 28.38
N HIS A 65 13.11 1.40 28.97
CA HIS A 65 13.22 1.78 30.37
C HIS A 65 12.80 3.25 30.52
N ALA A 66 11.90 3.56 31.45
CA ALA A 66 11.36 4.91 31.64
C ALA A 66 12.45 6.00 31.75
N GLY A 67 13.59 5.66 32.38
CA GLY A 67 14.74 6.55 32.48
C GLY A 67 15.41 6.89 31.14
N VAL A 68 15.43 5.97 30.17
CA VAL A 68 16.01 6.22 28.84
C VAL A 68 15.11 7.14 28.02
N LEU A 69 13.79 6.95 28.09
CA LEU A 69 12.82 7.85 27.47
C LEU A 69 12.93 9.26 28.03
N GLN A 70 13.08 9.39 29.35
CA GLN A 70 13.26 10.70 29.99
C GLN A 70 14.58 11.36 29.55
N ALA A 71 15.69 10.63 29.54
CA ALA A 71 16.97 11.14 29.08
C ALA A 71 16.92 11.57 27.61
N ALA A 72 16.28 10.79 26.73
CA ALA A 72 16.11 11.15 25.33
C ALA A 72 15.24 12.40 25.13
N ARG A 73 14.23 12.64 25.98
CA ARG A 73 13.44 13.88 25.97
C ARG A 73 14.28 15.09 26.37
N GLN A 74 15.06 14.97 27.46
CA GLN A 74 15.97 16.03 27.90
C GLN A 74 17.01 16.37 26.84
N LEU A 75 17.61 15.34 26.22
CA LEU A 75 18.56 15.55 25.12
C LEU A 75 17.92 16.26 23.93
N LEU A 76 16.66 15.96 23.61
CA LEU A 76 15.97 16.60 22.50
C LEU A 76 15.67 18.08 22.76
N GLU A 77 15.43 18.50 24.01
CA GLU A 77 15.14 19.90 24.37
C GLU A 77 16.33 20.82 24.07
N ASP A 78 17.55 20.36 24.33
CA ASP A 78 18.77 21.16 24.16
C ASP A 78 19.46 20.96 22.79
N GLU A 79 19.18 19.86 22.09
CA GLU A 79 19.84 19.50 20.83
C GLU A 79 19.52 20.51 19.72
N GLN A 80 20.56 20.99 19.01
CA GLN A 80 20.42 22.00 17.94
C GLN A 80 20.68 21.43 16.55
N ALA A 81 21.37 20.29 16.43
CA ALA A 81 21.67 19.71 15.13
C ALA A 81 20.41 19.04 14.54
N PRO A 82 19.92 19.46 13.35
CA PRO A 82 18.63 18.99 12.82
C PRO A 82 18.54 17.46 12.65
N LEU A 83 19.64 16.83 12.20
CA LEU A 83 19.68 15.37 12.05
C LEU A 83 19.55 14.65 13.40
N ARG A 84 20.19 15.17 14.44
CA ARG A 84 20.17 14.57 15.79
C ARG A 84 18.81 14.76 16.44
N GLN A 85 18.21 15.94 16.29
CA GLN A 85 16.82 16.18 16.70
C GLN A 85 15.87 15.18 16.04
N LYS A 86 15.99 14.98 14.71
CA LYS A 86 15.15 14.05 13.97
C LYS A 86 15.29 12.62 14.47
N LEU A 87 16.53 12.13 14.65
CA LEU A 87 16.79 10.79 15.19
C LEU A 87 16.22 10.60 16.59
N LEU A 88 16.41 11.57 17.50
CA LEU A 88 15.87 11.54 18.85
C LEU A 88 14.33 11.55 18.86
N ALA A 89 13.72 12.39 18.03
CA ALA A 89 12.27 12.45 17.88
C ALA A 89 11.70 11.13 17.35
N ASP A 90 12.29 10.56 16.30
CA ASP A 90 11.85 9.29 15.72
C ASP A 90 11.99 8.13 16.70
N LEU A 91 13.05 8.14 17.50
CA LEU A 91 13.29 7.17 18.56
C LEU A 91 12.27 7.30 19.70
N LEU A 92 12.03 8.51 20.19
CA LEU A 92 11.01 8.77 21.22
C LEU A 92 9.62 8.38 20.73
N GLN A 93 9.32 8.62 19.46
CA GLN A 93 8.05 8.25 18.85
C GLN A 93 7.89 6.73 18.73
N SER A 94 8.98 6.03 18.42
CA SER A 94 9.02 4.57 18.33
C SER A 94 8.93 3.90 19.71
N ALA A 95 9.45 4.53 20.76
CA ALA A 95 9.48 3.96 22.10
C ALA A 95 8.28 4.38 22.98
N SER A 96 7.63 5.51 22.69
CA SER A 96 6.42 5.98 23.40
C SER A 96 5.13 5.35 22.85
N GLN A 97 5.13 4.03 22.64
CA GLN A 97 4.00 3.30 22.07
C GLN A 97 3.12 2.66 23.14
N ASN A 98 1.81 2.55 22.89
CA ASN A 98 0.86 1.85 23.75
C ASN A 98 0.05 0.83 22.92
N ILE A 99 0.76 -0.10 22.28
CA ILE A 99 0.16 -1.10 21.38
C ILE A 99 -0.88 -1.97 22.11
N ALA A 100 -0.59 -2.37 23.35
CA ALA A 100 -1.45 -3.28 24.11
C ALA A 100 -2.83 -2.68 24.44
N ALA A 101 -2.93 -1.36 24.63
CA ALA A 101 -4.21 -0.70 24.84
C ALA A 101 -5.11 -0.82 23.60
N GLU A 102 -6.37 -1.17 23.81
CA GLU A 102 -7.35 -1.38 22.73
C GLU A 102 -8.50 -0.37 22.79
N THR A 103 -8.88 0.07 23.97
CA THR A 103 -10.06 0.94 24.16
C THR A 103 -9.68 2.41 24.31
N ARG A 104 -10.62 3.29 23.99
CA ARG A 104 -10.48 4.75 24.18
C ARG A 104 -10.24 5.14 25.63
N ALA A 105 -10.71 4.36 26.59
CA ALA A 105 -10.46 4.60 28.01
C ALA A 105 -8.99 4.29 28.40
N GLN A 106 -8.40 3.26 27.79
CA GLN A 106 -7.03 2.82 28.07
C GLN A 106 -5.97 3.70 27.37
N ASP A 107 -6.31 4.29 26.23
CA ASP A 107 -5.40 5.14 25.46
C ASP A 107 -6.14 6.29 24.76
N PRO A 108 -6.65 7.29 25.52
CA PRO A 108 -7.38 8.42 24.96
C PRO A 108 -6.61 9.19 23.86
N PRO A 109 -5.30 9.50 24.02
CA PRO A 109 -4.54 10.25 23.01
C PRO A 109 -4.52 9.60 21.64
N TRP A 110 -4.54 8.25 21.58
CA TRP A 110 -4.64 7.56 20.30
C TRP A 110 -5.90 7.96 19.55
N PHE A 111 -7.01 8.26 20.22
CA PHE A 111 -8.31 8.58 19.61
C PHE A 111 -8.52 10.06 19.28
N ASP A 112 -7.55 10.93 19.56
CA ASP A 112 -7.68 12.37 19.31
C ASP A 112 -7.97 12.65 17.83
N GLY A 113 -8.99 13.49 17.59
CA GLY A 113 -9.48 13.82 16.26
C GLY A 113 -10.47 12.81 15.65
N LEU A 114 -10.81 11.73 16.35
CA LEU A 114 -11.86 10.80 15.89
C LEU A 114 -13.21 11.07 16.55
N GLU A 115 -14.27 10.81 15.79
CA GLU A 115 -15.65 10.84 16.29
C GLU A 115 -15.85 9.98 17.55
N SER A 116 -16.76 10.42 18.41
CA SER A 116 -17.05 9.77 19.70
C SER A 116 -17.58 8.34 19.60
N ARG A 117 -18.10 7.93 18.43
CA ARG A 117 -18.55 6.56 18.16
C ARG A 117 -17.42 5.53 18.22
N PHE A 118 -16.16 5.93 17.97
CA PHE A 118 -15.04 5.01 17.96
C PHE A 118 -14.53 4.75 19.38
N ARG A 119 -14.89 3.59 19.94
CA ARG A 119 -14.56 3.18 21.31
C ARG A 119 -13.34 2.28 21.43
N ASN A 120 -12.93 1.63 20.34
CA ASN A 120 -11.78 0.75 20.29
C ASN A 120 -10.98 0.93 18.98
N LYS A 121 -9.68 0.60 19.03
CA LYS A 121 -8.72 0.83 17.95
C LYS A 121 -9.06 -0.03 16.74
N SER A 122 -9.36 -1.31 16.99
CA SER A 122 -9.73 -2.29 15.96
C SER A 122 -10.97 -1.89 15.19
N GLY A 123 -12.00 -1.38 15.88
CA GLY A 123 -13.23 -0.90 15.26
C GLY A 123 -13.01 0.31 14.35
N TYR A 124 -12.13 1.23 14.72
CA TYR A 124 -11.74 2.33 13.81
C TYR A 124 -10.97 1.81 12.59
N LEU A 125 -9.99 0.92 12.78
CA LEU A 125 -9.20 0.40 11.67
C LEU A 125 -10.03 -0.49 10.73
N ARG A 126 -10.97 -1.26 11.28
CA ARG A 126 -12.00 -1.98 10.51
C ARG A 126 -12.81 -1.01 9.65
N TYR A 127 -13.36 0.03 10.27
CA TYR A 127 -14.09 1.09 9.55
C TYR A 127 -13.23 1.76 8.46
N SER A 128 -11.95 2.00 8.73
CA SER A 128 -10.99 2.57 7.78
C SER A 128 -10.80 1.66 6.56
N CYS A 129 -10.63 0.35 6.76
CA CYS A 129 -10.57 -0.63 5.68
C CYS A 129 -11.87 -0.66 4.87
N GLU A 130 -13.01 -0.80 5.54
CA GLU A 130 -14.33 -0.83 4.91
C GLU A 130 -14.55 0.43 4.04
N SER A 131 -14.08 1.59 4.50
CA SER A 131 -14.21 2.85 3.78
C SER A 131 -13.42 2.86 2.47
N ARG A 132 -12.22 2.23 2.43
CA ARG A 132 -11.43 2.07 1.21
C ARG A 132 -12.14 1.14 0.22
N ILE A 133 -12.61 -0.01 0.68
CA ILE A 133 -13.33 -0.99 -0.15
C ILE A 133 -14.66 -0.41 -0.68
N ARG A 134 -15.42 0.31 0.16
CA ARG A 134 -16.61 1.07 -0.29
C ARG A 134 -16.25 2.13 -1.33
N GLY A 135 -15.09 2.79 -1.18
CA GLY A 135 -14.53 3.69 -2.18
C GLY A 135 -14.38 3.01 -3.54
N TYR A 136 -13.79 1.81 -3.55
CA TYR A 136 -13.62 1.03 -4.78
C TYR A 136 -14.98 0.68 -5.40
N LEU A 137 -15.94 0.24 -4.59
CA LEU A 137 -17.29 -0.06 -5.08
C LEU A 137 -17.96 1.17 -5.71
N ARG A 138 -17.85 2.35 -5.08
CA ARG A 138 -18.38 3.61 -5.63
C ARG A 138 -17.75 3.96 -6.98
N GLU A 139 -16.45 3.76 -7.12
CA GLU A 139 -15.77 3.98 -8.41
C GLU A 139 -16.26 3.01 -9.49
N VAL A 140 -16.41 1.72 -9.18
CA VAL A 140 -16.98 0.72 -10.11
C VAL A 140 -18.42 1.09 -10.47
N SER A 141 -19.20 1.59 -9.50
CA SER A 141 -20.57 2.05 -9.73
C SER A 141 -20.62 3.27 -10.65
N SER A 142 -19.70 4.21 -10.47
CA SER A 142 -19.64 5.43 -11.29
C SER A 142 -19.37 5.13 -12.77
N TYR A 143 -18.68 4.03 -13.07
CA TYR A 143 -18.40 3.60 -14.45
C TYR A 143 -19.66 3.20 -15.23
N ALA A 144 -20.80 2.97 -14.56
CA ALA A 144 -22.05 2.64 -15.24
C ALA A 144 -22.49 3.71 -16.27
N SER A 145 -22.06 4.97 -16.13
CA SER A 145 -22.29 6.03 -17.12
C SER A 145 -21.60 5.75 -18.45
N GLU A 146 -20.43 5.12 -18.42
CA GLU A 146 -19.60 4.80 -19.59
C GLU A 146 -20.01 3.48 -20.26
N VAL A 147 -20.81 2.66 -19.57
CA VAL A 147 -21.34 1.42 -20.13
C VAL A 147 -22.43 1.72 -21.17
N ALA A 148 -22.36 1.02 -22.31
CA ALA A 148 -23.34 1.10 -23.37
C ALA A 148 -24.77 0.86 -22.85
N VAL A 149 -25.76 1.62 -23.35
CA VAL A 149 -27.14 1.60 -22.84
C VAL A 149 -27.73 0.18 -22.79
N GLY A 150 -27.50 -0.63 -23.83
CA GLY A 150 -28.00 -2.01 -23.90
C GLY A 150 -27.33 -3.00 -22.93
N ALA A 151 -26.18 -2.65 -22.34
CA ALA A 151 -25.45 -3.48 -21.38
C ALA A 151 -25.55 -2.96 -19.93
N ARG A 152 -26.07 -1.75 -19.73
CA ARG A 152 -26.07 -1.05 -18.44
C ARG A 152 -26.90 -1.75 -17.37
N GLU A 153 -28.07 -2.28 -17.72
CA GLU A 153 -28.93 -3.01 -16.77
C GLU A 153 -28.21 -4.24 -16.22
N GLU A 154 -27.60 -5.03 -17.10
CA GLU A 154 -26.85 -6.23 -16.71
C GLU A 154 -25.61 -5.88 -15.88
N TYR A 155 -24.91 -4.80 -16.21
CA TYR A 155 -23.82 -4.27 -15.40
C TYR A 155 -24.26 -3.93 -13.98
N LEU A 156 -25.39 -3.23 -13.83
CA LEU A 156 -25.95 -2.90 -12.52
C LEU A 156 -26.41 -4.15 -11.75
N ARG A 157 -26.93 -5.17 -12.45
CA ARG A 157 -27.29 -6.46 -11.86
C ARG A 157 -26.07 -7.16 -11.27
N VAL A 158 -24.99 -7.28 -12.05
CA VAL A 158 -23.70 -7.87 -11.62
C VAL A 158 -23.11 -7.09 -10.45
N LEU A 159 -23.11 -5.76 -10.53
CA LEU A 159 -22.67 -4.89 -9.44
C LEU A 159 -23.51 -5.08 -8.17
N GLY A 160 -24.82 -5.31 -8.33
CA GLY A 160 -25.73 -5.67 -7.25
C GLY A 160 -25.30 -6.94 -6.52
N SER A 161 -24.92 -7.99 -7.26
CA SER A 161 -24.39 -9.24 -6.70
C SER A 161 -23.07 -9.01 -5.93
N MET A 162 -22.14 -8.23 -6.49
CA MET A 162 -20.91 -7.86 -5.79
C MET A 162 -21.19 -7.07 -4.50
N CYS A 163 -22.12 -6.13 -4.54
CA CYS A 163 -22.52 -5.32 -3.39
C CYS A 163 -23.15 -6.18 -2.27
N GLN A 164 -24.02 -7.13 -2.63
CA GLN A 164 -24.58 -8.08 -1.67
C GLN A 164 -23.48 -8.92 -1.01
N LYS A 165 -22.54 -9.44 -1.80
CA LYS A 165 -21.40 -10.20 -1.27
C LYS A 165 -20.53 -9.35 -0.36
N LEU A 166 -20.20 -8.11 -0.74
CA LEU A 166 -19.45 -7.16 0.10
C LEU A 166 -20.16 -6.90 1.43
N LYS A 167 -21.48 -6.71 1.45
CA LYS A 167 -22.24 -6.55 2.69
C LYS A 167 -22.15 -7.79 3.57
N ALA A 168 -22.28 -8.98 2.99
CA ALA A 168 -22.20 -10.25 3.71
C ALA A 168 -20.84 -10.46 4.40
N VAL A 169 -19.75 -9.99 3.78
CA VAL A 169 -18.39 -10.04 4.35
C VAL A 169 -17.94 -8.74 5.00
N GLN A 170 -18.87 -7.84 5.33
CA GLN A 170 -18.62 -6.56 6.01
C GLN A 170 -17.52 -5.72 5.33
N TYR A 171 -17.57 -5.63 4.00
CA TYR A 171 -16.62 -4.88 3.16
C TYR A 171 -15.15 -5.20 3.46
N HIS A 172 -14.87 -6.44 3.89
CA HIS A 172 -13.55 -6.89 4.28
C HIS A 172 -12.84 -6.01 5.32
N GLY A 173 -13.61 -5.40 6.22
CA GLY A 173 -13.06 -4.61 7.32
C GLY A 173 -12.01 -5.36 8.14
N SER A 174 -12.13 -6.69 8.21
CA SER A 174 -11.22 -7.60 8.91
C SER A 174 -9.76 -7.45 8.50
N TYR A 175 -9.46 -7.01 7.27
CA TYR A 175 -8.08 -6.87 6.80
C TYR A 175 -7.24 -5.99 7.71
N PHE A 176 -7.83 -4.97 8.33
CA PHE A 176 -7.11 -4.06 9.24
C PHE A 176 -7.39 -4.31 10.73
N ASP A 177 -8.08 -5.40 11.07
CA ASP A 177 -8.45 -5.74 12.43
C ASP A 177 -7.53 -6.84 12.99
N ARG A 178 -6.64 -6.48 13.91
CA ARG A 178 -5.72 -7.42 14.57
C ARG A 178 -6.44 -8.54 15.34
N GLY A 179 -7.67 -8.29 15.81
CA GLY A 179 -8.50 -9.27 16.52
C GLY A 179 -9.26 -10.22 15.60
N ALA A 180 -9.24 -10.02 14.27
CA ALA A 180 -9.86 -10.93 13.32
C ALA A 180 -9.05 -12.23 13.18
N GLU A 181 -9.69 -13.27 12.64
CA GLU A 181 -9.03 -14.56 12.35
C GLU A 181 -7.83 -14.37 11.43
N ALA A 182 -6.82 -15.24 11.56
CA ALA A 182 -5.54 -15.11 10.84
C ALA A 182 -5.71 -15.03 9.31
N GLY A 183 -6.68 -15.75 8.73
CA GLY A 183 -6.98 -15.69 7.29
C GLY A 183 -7.75 -14.44 6.84
N GLY A 184 -8.25 -13.64 7.79
CA GLY A 184 -9.07 -12.46 7.53
C GLY A 184 -8.36 -11.13 7.77
N ARG A 185 -7.14 -11.12 8.34
CA ARG A 185 -6.36 -9.91 8.66
C ARG A 185 -5.05 -9.84 7.86
N LEU A 186 -4.55 -8.63 7.64
CA LEU A 186 -3.28 -8.33 6.97
C LEU A 186 -2.16 -7.97 7.95
N CYS A 187 -2.41 -8.07 9.26
CA CYS A 187 -1.45 -7.78 10.32
C CYS A 187 -1.26 -8.96 11.27
N THR A 188 -0.22 -8.87 12.10
CA THR A 188 -0.02 -9.79 13.24
C THR A 188 -1.10 -9.59 14.32
N LEU A 189 -1.10 -10.43 15.35
CA LEU A 189 -2.00 -10.30 16.51
C LEU A 189 -1.84 -8.96 17.25
N GLU A 190 -0.63 -8.40 17.19
CA GLU A 190 -0.27 -7.14 17.83
C GLU A 190 -0.61 -5.94 16.93
N GLY A 191 -0.95 -6.18 15.66
CA GLY A 191 -1.31 -5.14 14.69
C GLY A 191 -0.15 -4.63 13.83
N TRP A 192 0.93 -5.40 13.67
CA TRP A 192 2.01 -5.06 12.75
C TRP A 192 1.64 -5.39 11.31
N PHE A 193 1.65 -4.38 10.44
CA PHE A 193 1.50 -4.53 9.00
C PHE A 193 2.88 -4.48 8.33
N SER A 194 3.09 -5.35 7.36
CA SER A 194 4.30 -5.37 6.53
C SER A 194 3.95 -5.00 5.09
N CYS A 195 4.77 -4.16 4.47
CA CYS A 195 4.59 -3.82 3.06
C CYS A 195 4.84 -5.05 2.18
N GLN A 196 3.91 -5.32 1.27
CA GLN A 196 3.94 -6.45 0.32
C GLN A 196 4.76 -6.16 -0.95
N GLY A 197 5.59 -5.11 -0.95
CA GLY A 197 6.35 -4.66 -2.11
C GLY A 197 5.49 -4.00 -3.20
N PRO A 198 6.11 -3.36 -4.21
CA PRO A 198 5.38 -2.84 -5.36
C PRO A 198 4.68 -3.97 -6.14
N PHE A 199 3.73 -3.62 -7.02
CA PHE A 199 2.93 -4.59 -7.76
C PHE A 199 3.75 -5.64 -8.53
N ASP A 200 4.93 -5.25 -9.02
CA ASP A 200 5.84 -6.02 -9.88
C ASP A 200 6.97 -6.75 -9.13
N LEU A 201 7.00 -6.71 -7.81
CA LEU A 201 7.96 -7.46 -6.99
C LEU A 201 7.24 -8.26 -5.91
N GLU A 202 7.82 -9.39 -5.51
CA GLU A 202 7.25 -10.26 -4.47
C GLU A 202 7.28 -9.61 -3.08
N ASP A 203 8.38 -8.91 -2.75
CA ASP A 203 8.64 -8.40 -1.40
C ASP A 203 9.04 -6.92 -1.38
N CYS A 204 8.89 -6.30 -0.21
CA CYS A 204 9.40 -4.95 0.04
C CYS A 204 10.89 -4.98 0.39
N ALA A 205 11.75 -4.54 -0.54
CA ALA A 205 13.20 -4.45 -0.32
C ALA A 205 13.58 -3.60 0.91
N SER A 206 12.82 -2.54 1.18
CA SER A 206 13.03 -1.63 2.32
C SER A 206 12.43 -2.14 3.63
N LYS A 207 11.74 -3.30 3.62
CA LYS A 207 11.09 -3.91 4.80
C LYS A 207 10.20 -2.92 5.56
N HIS A 208 9.46 -2.06 4.85
CA HIS A 208 8.57 -1.11 5.49
C HIS A 208 7.55 -1.85 6.36
N SER A 209 7.41 -1.42 7.60
CA SER A 209 6.44 -1.93 8.56
C SER A 209 5.79 -0.79 9.33
N ILE A 210 4.57 -1.01 9.82
CA ILE A 210 3.86 -0.03 10.65
C ILE A 210 2.91 -0.74 11.61
N ASN A 211 2.78 -0.20 12.82
CA ASN A 211 1.72 -0.59 13.74
C ASN A 211 0.79 0.61 14.00
N PRO A 212 -0.35 0.73 13.29
CA PRO A 212 -1.29 1.83 13.48
C PRO A 212 -2.01 1.77 14.83
N TYR A 213 -1.90 0.68 15.60
CA TYR A 213 -2.42 0.58 16.96
C TYR A 213 -1.50 1.22 18.00
N SER A 214 -0.26 1.54 17.64
CA SER A 214 0.77 1.98 18.59
C SER A 214 0.52 3.37 19.18
N ASN A 215 0.26 4.36 18.32
CA ASN A 215 0.07 5.76 18.70
C ASN A 215 -0.71 6.52 17.61
N ARG A 216 -1.10 7.76 17.92
CA ARG A 216 -1.89 8.63 17.03
C ARG A 216 -1.22 8.89 15.68
N GLU A 217 0.09 9.14 15.68
CA GLU A 217 0.82 9.47 14.45
C GLU A 217 0.90 8.25 13.52
N SER A 218 1.20 7.07 14.05
CA SER A 218 1.22 5.82 13.29
C SER A 218 -0.15 5.53 12.66
N ARG A 219 -1.24 5.78 13.40
CA ARG A 219 -2.60 5.70 12.86
C ARG A 219 -2.80 6.65 11.67
N ILE A 220 -2.30 7.89 11.77
CA ILE A 220 -2.39 8.89 10.70
C ILE A 220 -1.52 8.49 9.52
N LEU A 221 -0.26 8.10 9.74
CA LEU A 221 0.65 7.66 8.70
C LEU A 221 0.11 6.46 7.92
N PHE A 222 -0.63 5.56 8.57
CA PHE A 222 -1.28 4.43 7.91
C PHE A 222 -2.34 4.85 6.86
N SER A 223 -2.84 6.09 6.90
CA SER A 223 -3.68 6.63 5.82
C SER A 223 -2.92 6.81 4.50
N THR A 224 -1.60 6.93 4.55
CA THR A 224 -0.74 7.04 3.35
C THR A 224 -0.41 5.67 2.74
N TRP A 225 -0.60 4.59 3.49
CA TRP A 225 -0.46 3.22 2.98
C TRP A 225 -1.63 2.88 2.07
N ASN A 226 -1.38 2.18 0.98
CA ASN A 226 -2.38 1.90 -0.06
C ASN A 226 -2.70 0.40 -0.13
N LEU A 227 -3.95 0.08 -0.45
CA LEU A 227 -4.32 -1.25 -0.96
C LEU A 227 -4.29 -1.13 -2.49
N ASP A 228 -3.11 -1.37 -3.05
CA ASP A 228 -2.82 -1.18 -4.47
C ASP A 228 -3.27 -2.40 -5.29
N HIS A 229 -3.93 -2.14 -6.43
CA HIS A 229 -4.44 -3.18 -7.30
C HIS A 229 -3.32 -3.67 -8.23
N ILE A 230 -2.91 -4.95 -8.15
CA ILE A 230 -1.87 -5.52 -9.02
C ILE A 230 -2.29 -5.38 -10.49
N ILE A 231 -3.46 -5.91 -10.85
CA ILE A 231 -4.15 -5.60 -12.10
C ILE A 231 -5.01 -4.36 -11.88
N GLU A 232 -4.68 -3.26 -12.56
CA GLU A 232 -5.27 -1.95 -12.30
C GLU A 232 -6.79 -1.95 -12.44
N LYS A 233 -7.48 -1.55 -11.37
CA LYS A 233 -8.94 -1.44 -11.32
C LYS A 233 -9.50 -0.57 -12.45
N LYS A 234 -9.08 0.69 -12.53
CA LYS A 234 -9.65 1.69 -13.45
C LYS A 234 -9.22 1.49 -14.90
N ARG A 235 -7.97 1.07 -15.13
CA ARG A 235 -7.40 0.94 -16.47
C ARG A 235 -7.73 -0.39 -17.13
N THR A 236 -7.90 -1.45 -16.33
CA THR A 236 -8.01 -2.82 -16.85
C THR A 236 -9.26 -3.52 -16.37
N VAL A 237 -9.44 -3.70 -15.05
CA VAL A 237 -10.48 -4.60 -14.51
C VAL A 237 -11.90 -4.11 -14.84
N VAL A 238 -12.19 -2.83 -14.59
CA VAL A 238 -13.52 -2.25 -14.80
C VAL A 238 -13.89 -2.16 -16.29
N PRO A 239 -13.01 -1.66 -17.19
CA PRO A 239 -13.26 -1.73 -18.63
C PRO A 239 -13.49 -3.17 -19.12
N THR A 240 -12.66 -4.12 -18.68
CA THR A 240 -12.81 -5.55 -19.07
C THR A 240 -14.16 -6.11 -18.63
N LEU A 241 -14.64 -5.78 -17.43
CA LEU A 241 -15.95 -6.20 -16.95
C LEU A 241 -17.08 -5.65 -17.84
N ALA A 242 -17.02 -4.36 -18.17
CA ALA A 242 -18.01 -3.73 -19.03
C ALA A 242 -18.03 -4.35 -20.44
N ASP A 243 -16.85 -4.54 -21.04
CA ASP A 243 -16.70 -5.18 -22.34
C ASP A 243 -17.20 -6.63 -22.32
N ALA A 244 -16.88 -7.39 -21.26
CA ALA A 244 -17.30 -8.77 -21.11
C ALA A 244 -18.83 -8.90 -21.08
N ILE A 245 -19.52 -7.98 -20.40
CA ILE A 245 -20.99 -7.92 -20.34
C ILE A 245 -21.57 -7.51 -21.69
N GLN A 246 -21.00 -6.50 -22.34
CA GLN A 246 -21.47 -6.05 -23.66
C GLN A 246 -21.32 -7.13 -24.74
N GLN A 247 -20.24 -7.93 -24.67
CA GLN A 247 -19.90 -8.94 -25.67
C GLN A 247 -20.22 -10.38 -25.22
N GLN A 248 -21.06 -10.54 -24.20
CA GLN A 248 -21.27 -11.84 -23.57
C GLN A 248 -21.85 -12.89 -24.54
N GLY A 249 -22.68 -12.48 -25.51
CA GLY A 249 -23.13 -13.35 -26.60
C GLY A 249 -23.79 -14.66 -26.12
N GLY A 250 -24.54 -14.59 -25.01
CA GLY A 250 -25.16 -15.75 -24.35
C GLY A 250 -24.26 -16.54 -23.40
N ARG A 251 -23.00 -16.13 -23.18
CA ARG A 251 -22.18 -16.61 -22.07
C ARG A 251 -22.55 -15.87 -20.79
N GLU A 252 -22.33 -16.51 -19.64
CA GLU A 252 -22.49 -15.87 -18.34
C GLU A 252 -21.13 -15.35 -17.86
N VAL A 253 -21.05 -14.07 -17.48
CA VAL A 253 -19.85 -13.47 -16.90
C VAL A 253 -19.59 -14.06 -15.52
N ASP A 254 -18.35 -14.47 -15.26
CA ASP A 254 -17.90 -14.90 -13.92
C ASP A 254 -17.63 -13.64 -13.08
N TRP A 255 -18.69 -13.09 -12.50
CA TRP A 255 -18.57 -11.89 -11.67
C TRP A 255 -17.77 -12.15 -10.39
N GLU A 256 -17.69 -13.40 -9.92
CA GLU A 256 -16.88 -13.75 -8.76
C GLU A 256 -15.39 -13.55 -9.03
N TYR A 257 -14.92 -13.80 -10.26
CA TYR A 257 -13.57 -13.46 -10.68
C TYR A 257 -13.28 -11.96 -10.58
N PHE A 258 -14.16 -11.11 -11.13
CA PHE A 258 -14.00 -9.66 -11.03
C PHE A 258 -14.10 -9.16 -9.59
N TYR A 259 -14.97 -9.76 -8.77
CA TYR A 259 -15.03 -9.48 -7.34
C TYR A 259 -13.69 -9.71 -6.65
N SER A 260 -13.04 -10.85 -6.92
CA SER A 260 -11.70 -11.16 -6.39
C SER A 260 -10.68 -10.10 -6.80
N LEU A 261 -10.69 -9.69 -8.07
CA LEU A 261 -9.79 -8.64 -8.57
C LEU A 261 -10.05 -7.26 -7.95
N LEU A 262 -11.31 -6.93 -7.66
CA LEU A 262 -11.68 -5.58 -7.22
C LEU A 262 -11.51 -5.38 -5.72
N PHE A 263 -11.73 -6.40 -4.90
CA PHE A 263 -11.97 -6.22 -3.46
C PHE A 263 -11.17 -7.15 -2.54
N THR A 264 -10.33 -8.03 -3.08
CA THR A 264 -9.63 -9.05 -2.27
C THR A 264 -8.11 -9.02 -2.43
N PRO A 265 -7.36 -9.57 -1.44
CA PRO A 265 -5.91 -9.74 -1.51
C PRO A 265 -5.41 -10.59 -2.68
N GLU A 266 -6.28 -11.29 -3.41
CA GLU A 266 -5.90 -11.93 -4.68
C GLU A 266 -5.32 -10.92 -5.68
N ASN A 267 -5.74 -9.65 -5.60
CA ASN A 267 -5.27 -8.58 -6.47
C ASN A 267 -4.94 -7.29 -5.71
N LEU A 268 -5.01 -7.27 -4.37
CA LEU A 268 -4.69 -6.12 -3.54
C LEU A 268 -3.39 -6.36 -2.76
N LYS A 269 -2.40 -5.48 -2.94
CA LYS A 269 -1.19 -5.42 -2.11
C LYS A 269 -1.28 -4.25 -1.14
N LEU A 270 -1.06 -4.50 0.15
CA LEU A 270 -0.84 -3.44 1.13
C LEU A 270 0.59 -2.89 1.00
N VAL A 271 0.70 -1.63 0.58
CA VAL A 271 1.99 -1.00 0.26
C VAL A 271 2.20 0.31 0.99
N HIS A 272 3.42 0.52 1.46
CA HIS A 272 3.89 1.84 1.87
C HIS A 272 3.87 2.80 0.67
N ILE A 273 3.66 4.11 0.90
CA ILE A 273 3.55 5.09 -0.19
C ILE A 273 4.76 5.10 -1.13
N ALA A 274 5.96 4.83 -0.62
CA ALA A 274 7.19 4.73 -1.43
C ALA A 274 7.23 3.49 -2.33
N CYS A 275 6.45 2.45 -2.03
CA CYS A 275 6.32 1.23 -2.84
C CYS A 275 5.11 1.27 -3.77
N HIS A 276 4.26 2.30 -3.68
CA HIS A 276 3.12 2.48 -4.57
C HIS A 276 3.56 3.13 -5.90
N LYS A 277 3.92 2.29 -6.87
CA LYS A 277 4.32 2.73 -8.21
C LYS A 277 3.09 3.23 -8.97
N LYS A 278 3.03 4.54 -9.25
CA LYS A 278 1.93 5.15 -10.04
C LYS A 278 2.04 4.94 -11.56
N THR A 279 3.05 4.19 -12.01
CA THR A 279 3.21 3.79 -13.41
C THR A 279 2.13 2.79 -13.80
N THR A 280 1.82 2.66 -15.09
CA THR A 280 0.88 1.64 -15.58
C THR A 280 1.37 0.22 -15.24
N HIS A 281 0.51 -0.60 -14.64
CA HIS A 281 0.75 -2.01 -14.43
C HIS A 281 0.35 -2.69 -15.74
N LYS A 282 1.34 -3.10 -16.55
CA LYS A 282 1.12 -3.73 -17.86
C LYS A 282 0.60 -5.18 -17.71
N LEU A 283 -0.49 -5.34 -16.97
CA LEU A 283 -1.13 -6.60 -16.61
C LEU A 283 -2.57 -6.60 -17.07
N GLU A 284 -3.03 -7.75 -17.53
CA GLU A 284 -4.36 -7.97 -18.08
C GLU A 284 -5.13 -9.01 -17.25
N CYS A 285 -6.46 -8.98 -17.37
CA CYS A 285 -7.31 -10.00 -16.80
C CYS A 285 -7.06 -11.37 -17.47
N ASP A 286 -7.06 -12.48 -16.72
CA ASP A 286 -7.01 -13.84 -17.30
C ASP A 286 -8.26 -14.09 -18.17
N PRO A 287 -8.11 -14.22 -19.50
CA PRO A 287 -9.24 -14.40 -20.41
C PRO A 287 -10.07 -15.65 -20.13
N ARG A 288 -9.47 -16.67 -19.50
CA ARG A 288 -10.11 -17.96 -19.21
C ARG A 288 -11.07 -17.88 -18.02
N ARG A 289 -10.97 -16.83 -17.20
CA ARG A 289 -11.79 -16.61 -16.00
C ARG A 289 -12.85 -15.53 -16.18
N ILE A 290 -12.93 -14.88 -17.34
CA ILE A 290 -13.92 -13.82 -17.60
C ILE A 290 -15.35 -14.36 -17.65
N TYR A 291 -15.53 -15.57 -18.20
CA TYR A 291 -16.83 -16.22 -18.36
C TYR A 291 -16.86 -17.54 -17.60
N ARG A 292 -18.03 -17.90 -17.08
CA ARG A 292 -18.21 -19.18 -16.40
C ARG A 292 -17.99 -20.35 -17.36
N SER A 293 -17.27 -21.36 -16.86
CA SER A 293 -17.12 -22.63 -17.56
C SER A 293 -18.48 -23.24 -17.84
N ARG A 294 -18.77 -23.56 -19.11
CA ARG A 294 -19.91 -24.41 -19.46
C ARG A 294 -19.62 -25.80 -18.89
N LEU A 295 -20.24 -26.14 -17.76
CA LEU A 295 -20.24 -27.52 -17.27
C LEU A 295 -20.87 -28.39 -18.35
N GLY A 296 -20.02 -29.07 -19.14
CA GLY A 296 -20.48 -30.14 -20.00
C GLY A 296 -21.17 -31.22 -19.16
N PRO A 297 -22.12 -31.99 -19.72
CA PRO A 297 -22.76 -33.07 -18.99
C PRO A 297 -21.69 -33.98 -18.38
N LYS A 298 -21.71 -34.19 -17.06
CA LYS A 298 -20.86 -35.21 -16.41
C LYS A 298 -21.10 -36.53 -17.13
N ARG A 299 -20.14 -36.99 -17.95
CA ARG A 299 -20.16 -38.34 -18.53
C ARG A 299 -20.25 -39.31 -17.37
N ARG A 300 -21.41 -39.93 -17.15
CA ARG A 300 -21.58 -41.03 -16.20
C ARG A 300 -20.62 -42.13 -16.65
N ARG A 301 -19.58 -42.40 -15.86
CA ARG A 301 -18.72 -43.58 -16.07
C ARG A 301 -19.62 -44.82 -15.92
N PRO A 302 -19.65 -45.75 -16.88
CA PRO A 302 -20.39 -47.00 -16.71
C PRO A 302 -19.79 -47.77 -15.53
N ALA A 303 -20.67 -48.26 -14.66
CA ALA A 303 -20.29 -49.10 -13.53
C ALA A 303 -19.53 -50.32 -14.06
N ARG A 304 -18.30 -50.53 -13.56
CA ARG A 304 -17.57 -51.77 -13.80
C ARG A 304 -18.36 -52.90 -13.15
N LYS A 305 -18.86 -53.83 -13.97
CA LYS A 305 -19.31 -55.14 -13.47
C LYS A 305 -18.06 -55.89 -13.00
N CYS A 306 -17.96 -56.16 -11.70
CA CYS A 306 -17.06 -57.20 -11.22
C CYS A 306 -17.64 -58.56 -11.66
N GLN A 307 -16.79 -59.35 -12.32
CA GLN A 307 -16.92 -60.80 -12.38
C GLN A 307 -16.17 -61.39 -11.19
#